data_AF-A0A952W7X2-F1
#
_entry.id   AF-A0A952W7X2-F1
#
_cell.length_a   1.000
_cell.length_b   1.000
_cell.length_c   1.000
_cell.angle_alpha   90.00
_cell.angle_beta   90.00
_cell.angle_gamma   90.00
#
_symmetry.space_group_name_H-M   'P 1'
#
loop_
_entity.id
_entity.type
_entity.pdbx_description
1 polymer ?
#
loop_
_entity_poly.entity_id
_entity_poly.type
_entity_poly.pdbx_seq_one_letter_code
_entity_poly.pdbx_strand_id
1 'polypeptide(L)' 'MPVDRCICHDVPFDHLLRLSREVGDNFQTLSSLTGCSTGCGMCKPYILEMLRTGQTRLPVLSPAQVDAILARYAENQPER' A
#
# COMPACT_ATOMS: atom_id res chain seq x y z
N MET A 1 -10.64 8.22 -12.50
CA MET A 1 -10.99 7.92 -11.09
C MET A 1 -9.71 7.53 -10.37
N PRO A 2 -9.31 8.25 -9.31
CA PRO A 2 -8.14 7.86 -8.52
C PRO A 2 -8.47 6.68 -7.59
N VAL A 3 -7.46 5.89 -7.28
CA VAL A 3 -7.52 4.85 -6.23
C VAL A 3 -7.06 5.51 -4.93
N ASP A 4 -7.92 5.50 -3.92
CA ASP A 4 -7.70 6.19 -2.63
C ASP A 4 -7.96 5.32 -1.39
N ARG A 5 -8.31 4.05 -1.58
CA ARG A 5 -8.66 3.13 -0.48
C ARG A 5 -8.50 1.67 -0.85
N CYS A 6 -8.39 0.82 0.17
CA CYS A 6 -8.68 -0.60 0.05
C CYS A 6 -10.19 -0.81 0.06
N ILE A 7 -10.76 -1.30 -1.04
CA ILE A 7 -12.21 -1.50 -1.16
C ILE A 7 -12.69 -2.69 -0.30
N CYS A 8 -11.88 -3.74 -0.15
CA CYS A 8 -12.28 -4.93 0.62
C CYS A 8 -12.54 -4.66 2.10
N HIS A 9 -11.79 -3.71 2.68
CA HIS A 9 -11.86 -3.39 4.11
C HIS A 9 -12.32 -1.94 4.36
N ASP A 10 -12.73 -1.23 3.30
CA ASP A 10 -13.06 0.20 3.28
C ASP A 10 -12.05 1.07 4.09
N VAL A 11 -10.75 0.89 3.80
CA VAL A 11 -9.68 1.62 4.49
C VAL A 11 -9.09 2.68 3.56
N PRO A 12 -9.30 3.98 3.86
CA PRO A 12 -8.71 5.08 3.11
C PRO A 12 -7.18 5.15 3.24
N PHE A 13 -6.50 5.58 2.18
CA PHE A 13 -5.05 5.73 2.15
C PHE A 13 -4.57 6.92 2.98
N ASP A 14 -5.36 7.98 3.16
CA ASP A 14 -5.04 9.07 4.08
C ASP A 14 -5.01 8.59 5.55
N HIS A 15 -5.92 7.69 5.91
CA HIS A 15 -5.89 7.02 7.20
C HIS A 15 -4.65 6.14 7.35
N LEU A 16 -4.32 5.32 6.34
CA LEU A 16 -3.10 4.49 6.36
C LEU A 16 -1.83 5.32 6.47
N LEU A 17 -1.73 6.45 5.76
CA LEU A 17 -0.55 7.32 5.79
C LEU A 17 -0.40 8.02 7.14
N ARG A 18 -1.50 8.38 7.81
CA ARG A 18 -1.42 8.87 9.20
C ARG A 18 -0.96 7.78 10.13
N LEU A 19 -1.57 6.59 10.04
CA LEU A 19 -1.22 5.45 10.86
C LEU A 19 0.26 5.08 10.70
N SER A 20 0.79 5.11 9.46
CA SER A 20 2.19 4.80 9.18
C SER A 20 3.17 5.76 9.87
N ARG A 21 2.77 7.00 10.14
CA ARG A 21 3.59 7.96 10.90
C ARG A 21 3.57 7.68 12.40
N GLU A 22 2.54 7.01 12.90
CA GLU A 22 2.37 6.69 14.31
C GLU A 22 3.03 5.34 14.68
N VAL A 23 2.90 4.33 13.82
CA VAL A 23 3.33 2.94 14.12
C VAL A 23 4.50 2.44 13.27
N GLY A 24 4.99 3.26 12.34
CA GLY A 24 6.06 2.93 11.39
C GLY A 24 5.57 2.77 9.95
N ASP A 25 6.43 3.13 9.00
CA ASP A 25 6.17 3.19 7.56
C ASP A 25 6.29 1.83 6.85
N ASN A 26 5.97 0.76 7.57
CA ASN A 26 6.11 -0.61 7.09
C ASN A 26 4.77 -1.20 6.64
N PHE A 27 4.76 -1.80 5.44
CA PHE A 27 3.56 -2.41 4.88
C PHE A 27 3.01 -3.55 5.75
N GLN A 28 3.85 -4.44 6.28
CA GLN A 28 3.37 -5.55 7.12
C GLN A 28 2.64 -5.03 8.35
N THR A 29 3.20 -4.04 9.04
CA THR A 29 2.59 -3.45 10.23
C THR A 29 1.21 -2.87 9.89
N LEU A 30 1.11 -2.10 8.81
CA LEU A 30 -0.17 -1.54 8.36
C LEU A 30 -1.17 -2.61 7.94
N SER A 31 -0.72 -3.64 7.24
CA SER A 31 -1.56 -4.76 6.81
C SER A 31 -2.11 -5.54 8.01
N SER A 32 -1.28 -5.82 9.02
CA SER A 32 -1.70 -6.49 10.25
C SER A 32 -2.71 -5.67 11.07
N LEU A 33 -2.54 -4.34 11.12
CA LEU A 33 -3.43 -3.46 11.89
C LEU A 33 -4.77 -3.18 11.21
N THR A 34 -4.78 -3.15 9.87
CA THR A 34 -5.97 -2.71 9.11
C THR A 34 -6.65 -3.81 8.31
N GLY A 35 -6.01 -4.99 8.18
CA GLY A 35 -6.44 -6.05 7.29
C GLY A 35 -6.19 -5.77 5.81
N CYS A 36 -5.67 -4.60 5.43
CA CYS A 36 -5.43 -4.26 4.03
C CYS A 36 -4.56 -5.32 3.34
N SER A 37 -4.89 -5.61 2.09
CA SER A 37 -4.25 -6.65 1.25
C SER A 37 -4.49 -8.10 1.66
N THR A 38 -5.40 -8.37 2.62
CA THR A 38 -5.82 -9.75 2.95
C THR A 38 -7.07 -10.23 2.19
N GLY A 39 -7.83 -9.31 1.58
CA GLY A 39 -8.93 -9.62 0.66
C GLY A 39 -8.45 -9.91 -0.76
N CYS A 40 -8.68 -8.98 -1.70
CA CYS A 40 -8.28 -9.16 -3.11
C CYS A 40 -6.77 -8.95 -3.40
N GLY A 41 -6.02 -8.35 -2.45
CA GLY A 41 -4.60 -8.03 -2.63
C GLY A 41 -4.27 -6.86 -3.57
N MET A 42 -5.24 -6.36 -4.37
CA MET A 42 -4.97 -5.33 -5.39
C MET A 42 -4.55 -3.97 -4.85
N CYS A 43 -4.86 -3.65 -3.59
CA CYS A 43 -4.44 -2.39 -2.97
C CYS A 43 -2.95 -2.37 -2.59
N LYS A 44 -2.28 -3.53 -2.51
CA LYS A 44 -0.87 -3.63 -2.09
C LYS A 44 0.07 -2.69 -2.85
N PRO A 45 0.14 -2.71 -4.20
CA PRO A 45 1.04 -1.81 -4.94
C PRO A 45 0.73 -0.33 -4.70
N TYR A 46 -0.55 0.01 -4.48
CA TYR A 46 -0.95 1.40 -4.17
C TYR A 46 -0.51 1.82 -2.77
N ILE A 47 -0.63 0.95 -1.77
CA ILE A 47 -0.17 1.22 -0.40
C ILE A 47 1.35 1.39 -0.37
N LEU A 48 2.09 0.55 -1.11
CA LEU A 48 3.54 0.67 -1.23
C LEU A 48 3.95 2.00 -1.89
N GLU A 49 3.25 2.40 -2.95
CA GLU A 49 3.50 3.67 -3.62
C GLU A 49 3.11 4.87 -2.76
N MET A 50 2.04 4.76 -1.98
CA MET A 50 1.63 5.75 -0.98
C MET A 50 2.69 5.91 0.11
N LEU A 51 3.24 4.82 0.65
CA LEU A 51 4.31 4.86 1.64
C LEU A 51 5.56 5.57 1.09
N ARG A 52 5.89 5.31 -0.17
CA ARG A 52 7.06 5.90 -0.84
C ARG A 52 6.89 7.39 -1.15
N THR A 53 5.71 7.79 -1.63
CA THR A 53 5.48 9.14 -2.18
C THR A 53 4.72 10.07 -1.23
N GLY A 54 4.07 9.52 -0.21
CA GLY A 54 3.11 10.24 0.62
C GLY A 54 1.80 10.58 -0.10
N GLN A 55 1.58 10.14 -1.35
CA GLN A 55 0.36 10.41 -2.08
C GLN A 55 -0.73 9.40 -1.73
N THR A 56 -1.91 9.90 -1.36
CA THR A 56 -3.05 9.08 -0.94
C THR A 56 -4.12 8.93 -2.02
N ARG A 57 -3.95 9.58 -3.17
CA ARG A 57 -4.80 9.48 -4.35
C ARG A 57 -3.91 9.18 -5.54
N LEU A 58 -3.97 7.95 -6.03
CA LEU A 58 -3.10 7.46 -7.09
C LEU A 58 -3.89 7.24 -8.37
N PRO A 59 -3.31 7.49 -9.56
CA PRO A 59 -3.91 7.04 -10.81
C PRO A 59 -3.97 5.51 -10.84
N VAL A 60 -4.84 4.94 -11.67
CA VAL A 60 -4.85 3.50 -11.91
C VAL A 60 -3.49 3.08 -12.48
N LEU A 61 -2.82 2.17 -11.79
CA LEU A 61 -1.53 1.66 -12.21
C LEU A 61 -1.69 0.68 -13.36
N SER A 62 -0.81 0.78 -14.36
CA SER A 62 -0.68 -0.24 -15.40
C SER A 62 -0.02 -1.51 -14.85
N PRO A 63 -0.17 -2.66 -15.52
CA PRO A 63 0.47 -3.91 -15.09
C PRO A 63 1.98 -3.77 -14.90
N ALA A 64 2.68 -3.11 -15.83
CA ALA A 64 4.11 -2.88 -15.72
C ALA A 64 4.50 -2.02 -14.50
N GLN A 65 3.67 -1.05 -14.11
CA GLN A 65 3.90 -0.25 -12.90
C GLN A 65 3.69 -1.09 -11.64
N VAL A 66 2.66 -1.93 -11.61
CA VAL A 66 2.41 -2.86 -10.50
C VAL A 66 3.60 -3.79 -10.31
N ASP A 67 4.07 -4.43 -11.39
CA ASP A 67 5.20 -5.35 -11.35
C ASP A 67 6.47 -4.66 -10.85
N ALA A 68 6.77 -3.46 -11.34
CA ALA A 68 7.93 -2.67 -10.90
C ALA A 68 7.87 -2.30 -9.42
N ILE A 69 6.69 -1.93 -8.90
CA ILE A 69 6.51 -1.61 -7.48
C ILE A 69 6.69 -2.86 -6.61
N LEU A 70 6.10 -3.99 -7.02
CA LEU A 70 6.18 -5.25 -6.27
C LEU A 70 7.60 -5.84 -6.29
N ALA A 71 8.30 -5.79 -7.42
CA ALA A 71 9.68 -6.23 -7.53
C ALA A 71 10.60 -5.42 -6.60
N ARG A 72 10.51 -4.09 -6.65
CA ARG A 72 11.25 -3.21 -5.74
C ARG A 72 10.95 -3.51 -4.28
N TYR A 73 9.70 -3.76 -3.94
CA TYR A 73 9.34 -4.11 -2.57
C TYR A 73 9.95 -5.44 -2.13
N ALA A 74 9.96 -6.45 -3.00
CA ALA A 74 10.58 -7.74 -2.71
C ALA A 74 12.10 -7.63 -2.51
N GLU A 75 12.78 -6.81 -3.33
CA GLU A 75 14.23 -6.54 -3.21
C GLU A 75 14.61 -5.84 -1.89
N ASN A 76 13.73 -4.97 -1.37
CA ASN A 76 13.97 -4.21 -0.15
C ASN A 76 13.46 -4.90 1.12
N GLN A 77 12.97 -6.14 1.04
CA GLN A 77 12.71 -6.94 2.23
C GLN A 77 13.98 -7.67 2.64
N PRO A 78 14.72 -7.19 3.67
CA PRO A 78 15.73 -8.02 4.28
C PRO A 78 15.05 -9.30 4.76
N GLU A 79 15.65 -10.41 4.36
CA GLU A 79 15.19 -11.77 4.61
C GLU A 79 14.74 -11.94 6.07
N ARG A 80 13.59 -12.59 6.22
CA ARG A 80 12.92 -12.92 7.48
C ARG A 80 13.80 -13.76 8.40
#